data_AF-A0A254URM2-F1
#
_entry.id   AF-A0A254URM2-F1
#
_cell.length_a   1.000
_cell.length_b   1.000
_cell.length_c   1.000
_cell.angle_alpha   90.00
_cell.angle_beta   90.00
_cell.angle_gamma   90.00
#
_symmetry.space_group_name_H-M   'P 1'
#
loop_
_entity.id
_entity.type
_entity.pdbx_description
1 polymer ?
#
loop_
_entity_poly.entity_id
_entity_poly.type
_entity_poly.pdbx_seq_one_letter_code
_entity_poly.pdbx_strand_id
1 'polypeptide(L)'
;MPNTYLEETLVTLEARLIAQRRVLARLVSELPAESRETVMAWIGEREVMHDGQEDPGADPDATDALPLSIAEEFQQIATLARRHRRGNG
;
A
#
# COMPACT_ATOMS: atom_id res chain seq x y z
N MET A 1 -27.49 18.05 5.88
CA MET A 1 -27.25 17.07 4.81
C MET A 1 -25.94 16.40 5.12
N PRO A 2 -25.88 15.07 5.36
CA PRO A 2 -24.60 14.38 5.39
C PRO A 2 -23.90 14.58 4.04
N ASN A 3 -22.57 14.62 4.03
CA ASN A 3 -21.80 15.02 2.86
C ASN A 3 -21.67 13.85 1.87
N THR A 4 -22.81 13.45 1.30
CA THR A 4 -22.95 12.32 0.36
C THR A 4 -21.96 12.41 -0.81
N TYR A 5 -21.63 13.62 -1.25
CA TYR A 5 -20.64 13.84 -2.30
C TYR A 5 -19.20 13.45 -1.88
N LEU A 6 -18.80 13.75 -0.64
CA LEU A 6 -17.49 13.30 -0.14
C LEU A 6 -17.46 11.78 0.00
N GLU A 7 -18.53 11.16 0.49
CA GLU A 7 -18.63 9.70 0.61
C GLU A 7 -18.51 9.03 -0.76
N GLU A 8 -19.25 9.49 -1.78
CA GLU A 8 -19.16 9.00 -3.16
C GLU A 8 -17.75 9.19 -3.75
N THR A 9 -17.12 10.32 -3.46
CA THR A 9 -15.76 10.62 -3.93
C THR A 9 -14.74 9.67 -3.29
N LEU A 10 -14.83 9.44 -1.97
CA LEU A 10 -13.95 8.52 -1.24
C LEU A 10 -14.11 7.08 -1.73
N VAL A 11 -15.35 6.61 -1.92
CA VAL A 11 -15.63 5.29 -2.50
C VAL A 11 -15.02 5.15 -3.90
N THR A 12 -15.16 6.19 -4.73
CA THR A 12 -14.58 6.19 -6.08
C THR A 12 -13.06 6.14 -6.06
N LEU A 13 -12.42 6.88 -5.14
CA LEU A 13 -10.97 6.88 -4.96
C LEU A 13 -10.48 5.53 -4.45
N GLU A 14 -11.16 4.93 -3.48
CA GLU A 14 -10.83 3.60 -2.96
C GLU A 14 -10.91 2.53 -4.06
N ALA A 15 -11.98 2.55 -4.87
CA ALA A 15 -12.10 1.63 -6.00
C ALA A 15 -10.97 1.78 -7.03
N ARG A 16 -10.54 3.01 -7.31
CA ARG A 16 -9.40 3.30 -8.19
C ARG A 16 -8.08 2.81 -7.60
N LEU A 17 -7.84 3.04 -6.32
CA LEU A 17 -6.65 2.55 -5.62
C LEU A 17 -6.60 1.02 -5.64
N ILE A 18 -7.70 0.35 -5.35
CA ILE A 18 -7.80 -1.12 -5.43
C ILE A 18 -7.45 -1.62 -6.84
N ALA A 19 -7.99 -0.97 -7.89
CA ALA A 19 -7.70 -1.36 -9.26
C ALA A 19 -6.21 -1.22 -9.61
N GLN A 20 -5.60 -0.09 -9.24
CA GLN A 20 -4.17 0.17 -9.46
C GLN A 20 -3.30 -0.83 -8.70
N ARG A 21 -3.61 -1.08 -7.42
CA ARG A 21 -2.92 -2.05 -6.58
C ARG A 21 -2.90 -3.45 -7.20
N ARG A 22 -4.04 -3.90 -7.73
CA ARG A 22 -4.16 -5.20 -8.40
C ARG A 22 -3.30 -5.27 -9.66
N VAL A 23 -3.27 -4.21 -10.46
CA VAL A 23 -2.42 -4.13 -11.67
C VAL A 23 -0.95 -4.17 -11.28
N LEU A 24 -0.52 -3.35 -10.32
CA LEU A 24 0.87 -3.32 -9.83
C LEU A 24 1.30 -4.68 -9.29
N ALA A 25 0.48 -5.30 -8.44
CA ALA A 25 0.75 -6.63 -7.90
C ALA A 25 0.90 -7.70 -8.99
N ARG A 26 0.06 -7.65 -10.04
CA ARG A 26 0.18 -8.54 -11.20
C ARG A 26 1.50 -8.30 -11.93
N LEU A 27 1.84 -7.05 -12.25
CA LEU A 27 3.09 -6.71 -12.93
C LEU A 27 4.31 -7.21 -12.15
N VAL A 28 4.36 -6.97 -10.83
CA VAL A 28 5.44 -7.46 -9.97
C VAL A 28 5.52 -8.99 -9.97
N SER A 29 4.38 -9.69 -9.97
CA SER A 29 4.36 -11.15 -9.98
C SER A 29 4.91 -11.77 -11.28
N GLU A 30 4.78 -11.06 -12.41
CA GLU A 30 5.24 -11.50 -13.74
C GLU A 30 6.71 -11.16 -14.02
N LEU A 31 7.36 -10.39 -13.14
CA LEU A 31 8.78 -10.08 -13.29
C LEU A 31 9.66 -11.35 -13.18
N PRO A 32 10.82 -11.38 -13.87
CA PRO A 32 11.87 -12.38 -13.63
C PRO A 32 12.27 -12.42 -12.15
N ALA A 33 12.74 -13.58 -11.67
CA ALA A 33 12.97 -13.81 -10.24
C ALA A 33 13.87 -12.74 -9.59
N GLU A 34 15.01 -12.44 -10.20
CA GLU A 34 15.97 -11.44 -9.71
C GLU A 34 15.37 -10.03 -9.65
N SER A 35 14.73 -9.57 -10.73
CA SER A 35 14.10 -8.24 -10.77
C SER A 35 12.95 -8.13 -9.77
N ARG A 36 12.19 -9.21 -9.60
CA ARG A 36 11.13 -9.27 -8.60
C ARG A 36 11.68 -9.20 -7.19
N GLU A 37 12.73 -9.94 -6.87
CA GLU A 37 13.38 -9.90 -5.55
C GLU A 37 13.86 -8.49 -5.21
N THR A 38 14.50 -7.81 -6.17
CA THR A 38 14.90 -6.40 -6.02
C THR A 38 13.71 -5.48 -5.73
N VAL A 39 12.61 -5.61 -6.48
CA VAL A 39 11.41 -4.80 -6.26
C VAL A 39 10.77 -5.12 -4.90
N MET A 40 10.68 -6.40 -4.53
CA MET A 40 10.10 -6.82 -3.25
C MET A 40 10.94 -6.37 -2.05
N ALA A 41 12.27 -6.34 -2.17
CA ALA A 41 13.16 -5.79 -1.15
C ALA A 41 12.95 -4.28 -1.00
N TRP A 42 12.89 -3.54 -2.11
CA TRP A 42 12.62 -2.11 -2.12
C TRP A 42 11.25 -1.74 -1.54
N ILE A 43 10.22 -2.58 -1.78
CA ILE A 43 8.91 -2.44 -1.13
C ILE A 43 9.05 -2.66 0.38
N GLY A 44 9.75 -3.72 0.81
CA GLY A 44 9.94 -4.06 2.22
C GLY A 44 10.62 -2.95 3.04
N GLU A 45 11.58 -2.24 2.45
CA GLU A 45 12.21 -1.07 3.09
C GLU A 45 11.21 0.06 3.41
N ARG A 46 10.09 0.13 2.68
CA ARG A 46 9.04 1.17 2.81
C ARG A 46 7.83 0.70 3.62
N GLU A 47 7.75 -0.58 3.95
CA GLU A 47 6.74 -1.12 4.87
C GLU A 47 7.03 -0.74 6.33
N VAL A 48 8.26 -0.29 6.62
CA VAL A 48 8.71 0.10 7.96
C VAL A 48 8.53 1.60 8.13
N MET A 49 7.59 1.99 8.99
CA MET A 49 7.56 3.34 9.54
C MET A 49 8.88 3.52 10.31
N HIS A 50 9.69 4.52 9.93
CA HIS A 50 10.81 4.89 10.77
C HIS A 50 10.22 5.49 12.05
N ASP A 51 10.18 4.70 13.13
CA ASP A 51 9.72 5.08 14.47
C ASP A 51 10.59 6.23 15.00
N GLY A 52 10.39 7.43 14.46
CA GLY A 52 10.90 8.67 14.98
C GLY A 52 9.95 9.16 16.06
N GLN A 53 10.08 8.63 17.27
CA GLN A 53 9.47 9.16 18.51
C GLN A 53 7.94 9.31 18.48
N GLU A 54 7.22 8.22 18.80
CA GLU A 54 5.88 8.33 19.38
C GLU A 54 6.01 8.97 20.79
N ASP A 55 5.92 10.30 20.85
CA ASP A 55 5.83 11.06 22.11
C ASP A 55 4.47 10.74 22.79
N PRO A 56 4.44 10.20 24.01
CA PRO A 56 3.20 9.85 24.71
C PRO A 56 2.41 11.11 25.08
N GLY A 57 1.65 11.64 24.12
CA GLY A 57 0.84 12.85 24.28
C GLY A 57 0.59 13.65 23.00
N ALA A 58 1.22 13.29 21.88
CA ALA A 58 0.94 13.93 20.59
C ALA A 58 -0.34 13.34 19.97
N ASP A 59 -1.32 14.21 19.70
CA ASP A 59 -2.46 13.87 18.83
C ASP A 59 -1.88 13.58 17.44
N PRO A 60 -2.14 12.42 16.81
CA PRO A 60 -1.55 12.11 15.51
C PRO A 60 -2.02 13.16 14.50
N ASP A 61 -1.13 14.10 14.18
CA ASP A 61 -1.40 15.13 13.19
C ASP A 61 -1.59 14.45 11.83
N ALA A 62 -2.34 15.07 10.93
CA ALA A 62 -2.60 14.55 9.57
C ALA A 62 -1.31 14.22 8.78
N THR A 63 -0.16 14.74 9.22
CA THR A 63 1.18 14.42 8.72
C THR A 63 1.69 13.03 9.08
N ASP A 64 1.23 12.39 10.15
CA ASP A 64 1.65 11.04 10.55
C ASP A 64 0.78 9.95 9.87
N ALA A 65 -0.48 10.28 9.57
CA ALA A 65 -1.40 9.39 8.85
C ALA A 65 -0.97 9.11 7.40
N LEU A 66 -0.30 10.05 6.75
CA LEU A 66 0.10 9.93 5.33
C LEU A 66 1.24 8.91 5.12
N PRO A 67 2.37 8.98 5.86
CA PRO A 67 3.41 7.96 5.81
C PRO A 67 2.91 6.55 6.15
N LEU A 68 2.03 6.43 7.16
CA LEU A 68 1.44 5.15 7.54
C LEU A 68 0.58 4.57 6.41
N SER A 69 -0.31 5.37 5.83
CA SER A 69 -1.16 4.95 4.70
C SER A 69 -0.33 4.50 3.48
N ILE A 70 0.81 5.16 3.24
CA ILE A 70 1.76 4.75 2.19
C ILE A 70 2.39 3.39 2.50
N ALA A 71 2.85 3.18 3.75
CA ALA A 71 3.44 1.91 4.17
C ALA A 71 2.42 0.76 4.08
N GLU A 72 1.17 0.99 4.49
CA GLU A 72 0.07 0.03 4.35
C GLU A 72 -0.18 -0.33 2.87
N GLU A 73 -0.18 0.66 1.98
CA GLU A 73 -0.37 0.41 0.55
C GLU A 73 0.74 -0.50 -0.02
N PHE A 74 2.00 -0.25 0.37
CA PHE A 74 3.14 -1.10 -0.01
C PHE A 74 2.97 -2.54 0.49
N GLN A 75 2.54 -2.73 1.74
CA GLN A 75 2.25 -4.06 2.30
C GLN A 75 1.16 -4.80 1.52
N GLN A 76 0.10 -4.09 1.11
CA GLN A 76 -0.97 -4.70 0.34
C GLN A 76 -0.51 -5.12 -1.08
N ILE A 77 0.30 -4.30 -1.76
CA ILE A 77 0.91 -4.63 -3.05
C ILE A 77 1.77 -5.90 -2.92
N ALA A 78 2.67 -5.93 -1.92
CA ALA A 78 3.55 -7.08 -1.67
C ALA A 78 2.75 -8.36 -1.41
N THR A 79 1.69 -8.27 -0.60
CA THR A 79 0.82 -9.39 -0.26
C THR A 79 0.10 -9.95 -1.50
N LEU A 80 -0.45 -9.09 -2.34
CA LEU A 80 -1.12 -9.50 -3.58
C LEU A 80 -0.15 -10.09 -4.59
N ALA A 81 1.04 -9.51 -4.75
CA ALA A 81 2.07 -10.03 -5.66
C ALA A 81 2.51 -11.44 -5.26
N ARG A 82 2.72 -11.68 -3.96
CA ARG A 82 3.02 -13.01 -3.40
C ARG A 82 1.88 -14.01 -3.64
N ARG A 83 0.61 -13.57 -3.56
CA ARG A 83 -0.57 -14.40 -3.83
C ARG A 83 -0.65 -14.83 -5.30
N HIS A 84 -0.42 -13.92 -6.24
CA HIS A 84 -0.44 -14.24 -7.67
C HIS A 84 0.59 -15.31 -8.03
N ARG A 85 1.79 -15.27 -7.43
CA ARG A 85 2.80 -16.31 -7.62
C ARG A 85 2.31 -17.70 -7.18
N ARG A 86 1.65 -17.80 -6.03
CA ARG A 86 1.14 -19.09 -5.51
C ARG A 86 0.03 -19.69 -6.37
N GLY A 87 -0.67 -18.88 -7.17
CA GLY A 87 -1.68 -19.34 -8.12
C GLY A 87 -1.17 -19.56 -9.55
N ASN A 88 0.06 -19.13 -9.86
CA ASN A 88 0.70 -19.25 -11.18
C ASN A 88 1.76 -20.39 -11.23
N GLY A 89 1.93 -21.17 -10.16
CA GLY A 89 2.82 -22.33 -10.10
C GLY A 89 2.02 -23.60 -9.83
#